data_AF-A0A1X1RBE5-F1
#
_entry.id   AF-A0A1X1RBE5-F1
#
_cell.length_a   1.000
_cell.length_b   1.000
_cell.length_c   1.000
_cell.angle_alpha   90.00
_cell.angle_beta   90.00
_cell.angle_gamma   90.00
#
_symmetry.space_group_name_H-M   'P 1'
#
loop_
_entity.id
_entity.type
_entity.pdbx_description
1 polymer ?
#
loop_
_entity_poly.entity_id
_entity_poly.type
_entity_poly.pdbx_seq_one_letter_code
_entity_poly.pdbx_strand_id
1 'polypeptide(L)'
;MTSHPSARIATAALCAALTLLGSPALAAADPDPVVPAPGVPTPAGPEAGPEAAPEATDDAGMPVNVTYRARIDGLSRRALIKFRSSDTEFQTADPTMLPGRTFEAQTVLSDRSTAGMRVEIDLPYSANLHCEIEIDEQLVAQADTFVGPRLTRPKDDPDYGALLCGAPLTLQPVAAPPTEPVPATGPVPAPEPEPAPAPPV
;
A
#
# COMPACT_ATOMS: atom_id res chain seq x y z
N MET A 1 15.40 -5.04 -55.83
CA MET A 1 16.41 -3.97 -56.02
C MET A 1 16.68 -3.41 -54.62
N THR A 2 17.83 -3.61 -53.97
CA THR A 2 19.21 -3.11 -54.26
C THR A 2 19.28 -1.56 -54.25
N SER A 3 20.13 -0.88 -53.47
CA SER A 3 21.25 -1.35 -52.62
C SER A 3 21.62 -0.35 -51.51
N HIS A 4 22.35 -0.80 -50.47
CA HIS A 4 23.21 0.06 -49.63
C HIS A 4 24.53 0.39 -50.39
N PRO A 5 25.26 1.47 -50.04
CA PRO A 5 26.32 1.44 -49.00
C PRO A 5 26.30 2.75 -48.14
N SER A 6 27.22 3.09 -47.21
CA SER A 6 28.49 2.50 -46.74
C SER A 6 28.80 2.94 -45.28
N ALA A 7 29.94 2.53 -44.71
CA ALA A 7 30.46 2.98 -43.39
C ALA A 7 31.96 3.35 -43.44
N ARG A 8 32.51 3.97 -42.38
CA ARG A 8 33.97 4.12 -42.14
C ARG A 8 34.32 4.03 -40.64
N ILE A 9 35.54 3.56 -40.37
CA ILE A 9 36.13 3.25 -39.05
C ILE A 9 37.53 3.90 -38.97
N ALA A 10 38.02 4.20 -37.76
CA ALA A 10 39.43 4.55 -37.49
C ALA A 10 39.89 4.00 -36.12
N THR A 11 41.17 3.65 -35.98
CA THR A 11 41.69 2.79 -34.88
C THR A 11 43.18 3.07 -34.57
N ALA A 12 43.63 2.77 -33.32
CA ALA A 12 45.02 2.66 -32.84
C ALA A 12 45.85 3.98 -32.76
N ALA A 13 46.94 4.14 -31.98
CA ALA A 13 47.49 3.52 -30.73
C ALA A 13 48.60 4.52 -30.20
N LEU A 14 49.68 4.27 -29.42
CA LEU A 14 50.38 3.12 -28.79
C LEU A 14 51.42 3.69 -27.76
N CYS A 15 51.79 2.99 -26.66
CA CYS A 15 53.17 2.92 -26.07
C CYS A 15 53.26 2.22 -24.67
N ALA A 16 54.49 1.92 -24.22
CA ALA A 16 54.86 1.12 -23.01
C ALA A 16 55.82 1.92 -22.05
N ALA A 17 56.57 1.43 -21.03
CA ALA A 17 57.08 0.08 -20.68
C ALA A 17 57.75 -0.02 -19.26
N LEU A 18 58.20 -1.23 -18.84
CA LEU A 18 59.12 -1.64 -17.72
C LEU A 18 58.64 -1.35 -16.24
N THR A 19 58.65 -2.21 -15.18
CA THR A 19 59.43 -3.37 -14.62
C THR A 19 60.69 -2.99 -13.78
N LEU A 20 61.13 -3.63 -12.67
CA LEU A 20 61.10 -5.04 -12.14
C LEU A 20 61.12 -5.16 -10.56
N LEU A 21 60.80 -6.37 -10.02
CA LEU A 21 61.31 -7.08 -8.79
C LEU A 21 61.15 -6.56 -7.32
N GLY A 22 60.80 -7.47 -6.37
CA GLY A 22 61.30 -7.47 -4.97
C GLY A 22 60.29 -7.72 -3.80
N SER A 23 60.53 -8.73 -2.95
CA SER A 23 59.84 -9.05 -1.66
C SER A 23 60.91 -9.31 -0.55
N PRO A 24 60.65 -9.61 0.77
CA PRO A 24 59.38 -9.88 1.49
C PRO A 24 59.27 -9.39 2.99
N ALA A 25 58.19 -9.82 3.68
CA ALA A 25 58.10 -10.27 5.10
C ALA A 25 57.93 -9.31 6.33
N LEU A 26 56.78 -9.51 7.03
CA LEU A 26 56.55 -9.68 8.49
C LEU A 26 57.22 -8.79 9.57
N ALA A 27 56.40 -8.01 10.31
CA ALA A 27 56.40 -7.85 11.78
C ALA A 27 55.08 -7.18 12.25
N ALA A 28 54.83 -7.01 13.56
CA ALA A 28 53.50 -6.68 14.09
C ALA A 28 53.44 -5.53 15.14
N ALA A 29 52.22 -5.02 15.34
CA ALA A 29 51.69 -4.20 16.44
C ALA A 29 52.16 -2.72 16.58
N ASP A 30 51.25 -1.79 16.25
CA ASP A 30 50.62 -0.88 17.22
C ASP A 30 49.33 -0.23 16.60
N PRO A 31 48.22 -0.02 17.34
CA PRO A 31 47.03 0.66 16.81
C PRO A 31 46.57 1.89 17.64
N ASP A 32 47.05 3.08 17.28
CA ASP A 32 46.46 4.38 17.69
C ASP A 32 45.94 5.15 16.45
N PRO A 33 44.83 5.92 16.51
CA PRO A 33 43.99 6.16 15.33
C PRO A 33 44.14 7.55 14.69
N VAL A 34 44.39 7.63 13.37
CA VAL A 34 44.28 8.90 12.63
C VAL A 34 43.95 8.76 11.12
N VAL A 35 43.05 9.65 10.65
CA VAL A 35 42.66 10.03 9.26
C VAL A 35 42.59 8.97 8.12
N PRO A 36 41.39 8.75 7.52
CA PRO A 36 41.25 8.23 6.16
C PRO A 36 40.97 9.36 5.14
N ALA A 37 42.00 9.80 4.39
CA ALA A 37 41.83 10.61 3.18
C ALA A 37 43.10 10.59 2.30
N PRO A 38 43.01 10.57 0.95
CA PRO A 38 41.92 10.10 0.09
C PRO A 38 42.29 8.81 -0.69
N GLY A 39 41.35 8.23 -1.45
CA GLY A 39 41.71 7.38 -2.60
C GLY A 39 41.49 5.87 -2.51
N VAL A 40 40.67 5.36 -1.58
CA VAL A 40 40.05 4.03 -1.78
C VAL A 40 38.87 4.19 -2.75
N PRO A 41 38.79 3.44 -3.86
CA PRO A 41 37.61 3.44 -4.70
C PRO A 41 36.48 2.71 -3.97
N THR A 42 35.49 3.48 -3.50
CA THR A 42 34.20 2.95 -3.04
C THR A 42 33.63 2.04 -4.13
N PRO A 43 33.24 0.78 -3.82
CA PRO A 43 32.43 -0.01 -4.74
C PRO A 43 31.13 0.76 -4.94
N ALA A 44 30.82 1.13 -6.19
CA ALA A 44 29.54 1.76 -6.49
C ALA A 44 28.43 0.78 -6.09
N GLY A 45 27.75 1.08 -4.97
CA GLY A 45 26.48 0.44 -4.67
C GLY A 45 25.54 0.70 -5.84
N PRO A 46 24.70 -0.28 -6.24
CA PRO A 46 23.82 -0.12 -7.39
C PRO A 46 23.08 1.21 -7.33
N GLU A 47 23.22 2.02 -8.39
CA GLU A 47 22.47 3.26 -8.53
C GLU A 47 20.98 2.90 -8.41
N ALA A 48 20.24 3.68 -7.61
CA ALA A 48 18.80 3.49 -7.44
C ALA A 48 18.07 3.87 -8.73
N GLY A 49 18.08 2.96 -9.70
CA GLY A 49 17.15 2.98 -10.82
C GLY A 49 15.71 2.94 -10.30
N PRO A 50 14.73 3.34 -11.13
CA PRO A 50 13.33 3.24 -10.75
C PRO A 50 13.03 1.82 -10.30
N GLU A 51 12.58 1.66 -9.05
CA GLU A 51 12.15 0.38 -8.54
C GLU A 51 10.96 -0.07 -9.38
N ALA A 52 11.20 -1.05 -10.25
CA ALA A 52 10.21 -1.51 -11.19
C ALA A 52 9.13 -2.25 -10.41
N ALA A 53 8.05 -1.54 -10.10
CA ALA A 53 6.82 -2.14 -9.61
C ALA A 53 6.51 -3.34 -10.51
N PRO A 54 6.36 -4.56 -9.95
CA PRO A 54 6.22 -5.76 -10.75
C PRO A 54 5.01 -5.58 -11.68
N GLU A 55 5.20 -5.85 -12.98
CA GLU A 55 4.13 -5.72 -13.96
C GLU A 55 2.96 -6.60 -13.50
N ALA A 56 1.88 -5.95 -13.06
CA ALA A 56 0.74 -6.65 -12.49
C ALA A 56 0.09 -7.48 -13.59
N THR A 57 0.29 -8.80 -13.56
CA THR A 57 -0.39 -9.72 -14.47
C THR A 57 -1.89 -9.52 -14.30
N ASP A 58 -2.55 -9.15 -15.40
CA ASP A 58 -3.96 -8.78 -15.44
C ASP A 58 -4.84 -10.04 -15.56
N ASP A 59 -4.68 -10.95 -14.60
CA ASP A 59 -5.51 -12.15 -14.43
C ASP A 59 -6.88 -11.78 -13.81
N ALA A 60 -7.55 -10.80 -14.41
CA ALA A 60 -8.82 -10.26 -13.95
C ALA A 60 -9.90 -11.36 -13.90
N GLY A 61 -10.47 -11.57 -12.71
CA GLY A 61 -11.46 -12.62 -12.44
C GLY A 61 -10.91 -14.00 -12.08
N MET A 62 -9.59 -14.18 -11.92
CA MET A 62 -9.03 -15.37 -11.25
C MET A 62 -8.96 -15.12 -9.74
N PRO A 63 -9.41 -16.06 -8.87
CA PRO A 63 -9.29 -15.90 -7.43
C PRO A 63 -7.83 -15.88 -6.98
N VAL A 64 -7.42 -14.82 -6.29
CA VAL A 64 -6.06 -14.57 -5.81
C VAL A 64 -5.98 -14.64 -4.29
N ASN A 65 -4.86 -15.13 -3.74
CA ASN A 65 -4.60 -15.12 -2.30
C ASN A 65 -4.05 -13.75 -1.89
N VAL A 66 -4.71 -13.07 -0.94
CA VAL A 66 -4.32 -11.74 -0.47
C VAL A 66 -3.90 -11.81 0.99
N THR A 67 -2.64 -11.46 1.25
CA THR A 67 -2.10 -11.28 2.60
C THR A 67 -2.05 -9.79 2.93
N TYR A 68 -2.80 -9.39 3.95
CA TYR A 68 -2.77 -8.04 4.52
C TYR A 68 -1.84 -8.02 5.71
N ARG A 69 -0.85 -7.12 5.70
CA ARG A 69 0.08 -6.92 6.80
C ARG A 69 0.15 -5.46 7.21
N ALA A 70 0.10 -5.20 8.50
CA ALA A 70 0.09 -3.84 9.03
C ALA A 70 0.89 -3.74 10.32
N ARG A 71 1.67 -2.66 10.45
CA ARG A 71 2.46 -2.33 11.63
C ARG A 71 2.13 -0.93 12.09
N ILE A 72 2.12 -0.75 13.41
CA ILE A 72 1.85 0.53 14.07
C ILE A 72 2.89 0.67 15.15
N ASP A 73 3.95 1.42 14.86
CA ASP A 73 5.08 1.58 15.77
C ASP A 73 4.96 2.92 16.52
N GLY A 74 4.46 2.84 17.75
CA GLY A 74 4.21 4.00 18.60
C GLY A 74 3.32 3.68 19.81
N LEU A 75 2.98 4.72 20.58
CA LEU A 75 2.22 4.61 21.82
C LEU A 75 0.70 4.75 21.58
N SER A 76 0.13 3.94 20.68
CA SER A 76 -1.33 3.92 20.52
C SER A 76 -2.02 3.01 21.55
N ARG A 77 -3.16 3.45 22.08
CA ARG A 77 -4.04 2.60 22.90
C ARG A 77 -5.04 1.78 22.11
N ARG A 78 -5.34 2.19 20.88
CA ARG A 78 -6.34 1.57 20.00
C ARG A 78 -5.94 1.79 18.55
N ALA A 79 -6.11 0.76 17.76
CA ALA A 79 -5.88 0.81 16.33
C ALA A 79 -6.96 0.01 15.63
N LEU A 80 -7.52 0.55 14.55
CA LEU A 80 -8.51 -0.12 13.72
C LEU A 80 -7.89 -0.43 12.37
N ILE A 81 -7.90 -1.71 12.01
CA ILE A 81 -7.44 -2.19 10.71
C ILE A 81 -8.65 -2.72 9.96
N LYS A 82 -9.09 -1.98 8.95
CA LYS A 82 -10.16 -2.39 8.03
C LYS A 82 -9.51 -2.92 6.75
N PHE A 83 -10.01 -4.02 6.20
CA PHE A 83 -9.48 -4.63 4.97
C PHE A 83 -10.58 -5.32 4.17
N ARG A 84 -10.34 -5.56 2.87
CA ARG A 84 -11.24 -6.33 2.01
C ARG A 84 -11.18 -7.81 2.39
N SER A 85 -12.28 -8.42 2.81
CA SER A 85 -12.33 -9.87 3.07
C SER A 85 -12.89 -10.66 1.90
N SER A 86 -13.88 -10.08 1.21
CA SER A 86 -14.70 -10.71 0.17
C SER A 86 -15.11 -9.61 -0.82
N ASP A 87 -15.48 -9.96 -2.05
CA ASP A 87 -15.81 -8.98 -3.12
C ASP A 87 -16.98 -8.04 -2.76
N THR A 88 -17.82 -8.44 -1.79
CA THR A 88 -18.93 -7.65 -1.21
C THR A 88 -18.71 -7.18 0.23
N GLU A 89 -17.64 -7.62 0.91
CA GLU A 89 -17.46 -7.42 2.36
C GLU A 89 -16.13 -6.80 2.77
N PHE A 90 -16.10 -6.23 3.97
CA PHE A 90 -14.91 -5.75 4.66
C PHE A 90 -14.91 -6.29 6.09
N GLN A 91 -13.74 -6.68 6.60
CA GLN A 91 -13.55 -7.00 8.02
C GLN A 91 -12.85 -5.85 8.75
N THR A 92 -12.90 -5.87 10.09
CA THR A 92 -12.23 -4.86 10.93
C THR A 92 -11.67 -5.53 12.18
N ALA A 93 -10.38 -5.30 12.47
CA ALA A 93 -9.69 -5.78 13.66
C ALA A 93 -9.26 -4.62 14.56
N ASP A 94 -9.26 -4.84 15.88
CA ASP A 94 -8.70 -3.95 16.91
C ASP A 94 -7.55 -4.70 17.64
N PRO A 95 -6.34 -4.82 17.04
CA PRO A 95 -5.26 -5.62 17.60
C PRO A 95 -4.50 -4.91 18.74
N THR A 96 -3.88 -5.71 19.61
CA THR A 96 -3.06 -5.21 20.73
C THR A 96 -1.72 -4.66 20.23
N MET A 97 -1.60 -3.33 20.19
CA MET A 97 -0.43 -2.62 19.68
C MET A 97 0.73 -2.55 20.69
N LEU A 98 1.45 -3.66 20.85
CA LEU A 98 2.80 -3.61 21.42
C LEU A 98 3.80 -3.24 20.30
N PRO A 99 4.83 -2.41 20.57
CA PRO A 99 5.86 -2.07 19.59
C PRO A 99 6.49 -3.31 18.93
N GLY A 100 6.84 -3.18 17.65
CA GLY A 100 7.41 -4.29 16.86
C GLY A 100 6.44 -5.43 16.49
N ARG A 101 5.13 -5.39 16.86
CA ARG A 101 4.15 -6.37 16.36
C ARG A 101 3.63 -6.00 14.97
N THR A 102 3.42 -7.03 14.16
CA THR A 102 2.66 -6.99 12.90
C THR A 102 1.28 -7.61 13.14
N PHE A 103 0.23 -6.95 12.63
CA PHE A 103 -1.04 -7.60 12.35
C PHE A 103 -0.95 -8.23 10.95
N GLU A 104 -1.43 -9.47 10.82
CA GLU A 104 -1.46 -10.19 9.55
C GLU A 104 -2.82 -10.88 9.40
N ALA A 105 -3.38 -10.86 8.20
CA ALA A 105 -4.61 -11.58 7.85
C ALA A 105 -4.63 -11.99 6.37
N GLN A 106 -4.91 -13.26 6.11
CA GLN A 106 -5.09 -13.81 4.75
C GLN A 106 -6.57 -13.86 4.34
N THR A 107 -6.84 -13.67 3.06
CA THR A 107 -8.13 -13.98 2.44
C THR A 107 -7.96 -14.41 0.96
N VAL A 108 -9.05 -14.75 0.30
CA VAL A 108 -9.12 -14.92 -1.17
C VAL A 108 -10.14 -13.92 -1.72
N LEU A 109 -9.75 -13.16 -2.76
CA LEU A 109 -10.63 -12.24 -3.50
C LEU A 109 -10.77 -12.71 -4.94
N SER A 110 -11.88 -12.37 -5.61
CA SER A 110 -12.10 -12.74 -7.02
C SER A 110 -11.34 -11.82 -8.00
N ASP A 111 -10.79 -10.71 -7.51
CA ASP A 111 -10.08 -9.73 -8.35
C ASP A 111 -8.98 -8.97 -7.58
N ARG A 112 -7.75 -9.00 -8.13
CA ARG A 112 -6.52 -8.37 -7.61
C ARG A 112 -6.66 -6.86 -7.38
N SER A 113 -7.44 -6.14 -8.19
CA SER A 113 -7.63 -4.68 -8.08
C SER A 113 -8.54 -4.26 -6.91
N THR A 114 -9.23 -5.21 -6.26
CA THR A 114 -10.13 -4.95 -5.13
C THR A 114 -9.46 -5.08 -3.75
N ALA A 115 -8.21 -5.56 -3.71
CA ALA A 115 -7.42 -5.72 -2.50
C ALA A 115 -7.03 -4.38 -1.88
N GLY A 116 -7.45 -4.12 -0.65
CA GLY A 116 -7.25 -2.83 0.00
C GLY A 116 -7.30 -2.90 1.53
N MET A 117 -6.65 -1.93 2.17
CA MET A 117 -6.54 -1.82 3.64
C MET A 117 -6.52 -0.36 4.08
N ARG A 118 -7.18 -0.04 5.22
CA ARG A 118 -7.01 1.20 5.97
C ARG A 118 -6.57 0.85 7.40
N VAL A 119 -5.49 1.49 7.85
CA VAL A 119 -4.96 1.41 9.22
C VAL A 119 -5.23 2.76 9.88
N GLU A 120 -5.95 2.80 11.00
CA GLU A 120 -6.30 4.03 11.73
C GLU A 120 -5.93 3.91 13.22
N ILE A 121 -5.48 5.00 13.84
CA ILE A 121 -5.24 5.10 15.29
C ILE A 121 -6.10 6.19 15.94
N ASP A 122 -6.48 5.96 17.20
CA ASP A 122 -7.12 7.00 18.01
C ASP A 122 -6.19 8.19 18.26
N LEU A 123 -6.74 9.39 18.19
CA LEU A 123 -6.09 10.60 18.72
C LEU A 123 -6.21 10.63 20.26
N PRO A 124 -5.22 11.16 21.00
CA PRO A 124 -4.10 11.98 20.55
C PRO A 124 -2.78 11.23 20.40
N TYR A 125 -2.82 9.92 20.14
CA TYR A 125 -1.62 9.09 20.08
C TYR A 125 -0.79 9.37 18.82
N SER A 126 0.45 8.91 18.84
CA SER A 126 1.41 9.07 17.75
C SER A 126 2.10 7.75 17.44
N ALA A 127 2.17 7.40 16.15
CA ALA A 127 2.82 6.21 15.66
C ALA A 127 3.26 6.37 14.20
N ASN A 128 4.25 5.59 13.79
CA ASN A 128 4.45 5.27 12.39
C ASN A 128 3.41 4.20 12.01
N LEU A 129 2.53 4.52 11.07
CA LEU A 129 1.64 3.56 10.44
C LEU A 129 2.34 3.02 9.19
N HIS A 130 2.28 1.70 9.01
CA HIS A 130 2.87 0.99 7.89
C HIS A 130 1.94 -0.13 7.46
N CYS A 131 1.81 -0.34 6.16
CA CYS A 131 0.99 -1.40 5.57
C CYS A 131 1.62 -1.99 4.31
N GLU A 132 1.47 -3.29 4.17
CA GLU A 132 1.84 -4.11 3.03
C GLU A 132 0.59 -4.88 2.58
N ILE A 133 0.41 -5.00 1.26
CA ILE A 133 -0.56 -5.91 0.65
C ILE A 133 0.21 -6.78 -0.33
N GLU A 134 0.26 -8.07 -0.01
CA GLU A 134 0.88 -9.10 -0.83
C GLU A 134 -0.25 -9.90 -1.53
N ILE A 135 -0.12 -10.15 -2.83
CA ILE A 135 -1.07 -10.94 -3.62
C ILE A 135 -0.29 -12.05 -4.31
N ASP A 136 -0.65 -13.29 -3.99
CA ASP A 136 0.05 -14.51 -4.41
C ASP A 136 1.57 -14.43 -4.13
N GLU A 137 1.89 -14.05 -2.88
CA GLU A 137 3.25 -13.85 -2.34
C GLU A 137 4.06 -12.70 -3.02
N GLN A 138 3.41 -11.86 -3.84
CA GLN A 138 4.01 -10.66 -4.46
C GLN A 138 3.51 -9.38 -3.79
N LEU A 139 4.41 -8.52 -3.30
CA LEU A 139 4.04 -7.20 -2.78
C LEU A 139 3.50 -6.31 -3.92
N VAL A 140 2.21 -5.94 -3.86
CA VAL A 140 1.55 -5.09 -4.88
C VAL A 140 1.30 -3.66 -4.41
N ALA A 141 1.22 -3.44 -3.10
CA ALA A 141 1.05 -2.11 -2.52
C ALA A 141 1.70 -2.06 -1.13
N GLN A 142 2.47 -1.00 -0.89
CA GLN A 142 2.97 -0.63 0.43
C GLN A 142 2.70 0.86 0.66
N ALA A 143 2.43 1.26 1.90
CA ALA A 143 2.46 2.66 2.30
C ALA A 143 2.94 2.83 3.74
N ASP A 144 3.50 4.00 4.01
CA ASP A 144 4.10 4.38 5.30
C ASP A 144 3.75 5.85 5.61
N THR A 145 3.38 6.17 6.86
CA THR A 145 3.20 7.55 7.31
C THR A 145 3.42 7.72 8.81
N PHE A 146 3.87 8.89 9.24
CA PHE A 146 3.98 9.24 10.66
C PHE A 146 2.80 10.11 11.11
N VAL A 147 2.00 9.60 12.04
CA VAL A 147 0.95 10.38 12.72
C VAL A 147 1.54 11.03 13.96
N GLY A 148 1.58 12.37 13.95
CA GLY A 148 1.98 13.18 15.10
C GLY A 148 0.86 13.36 16.12
N PRO A 149 1.18 13.63 17.40
CA PRO A 149 0.17 13.75 18.45
C PRO A 149 -0.67 15.03 18.27
N ARG A 150 -1.99 14.90 18.17
CA ARG A 150 -2.96 16.00 18.04
C ARG A 150 -4.18 15.73 18.90
N LEU A 151 -4.69 16.73 19.64
CA LEU A 151 -5.89 16.57 20.47
C LEU A 151 -7.18 16.38 19.65
N THR A 152 -7.19 16.88 18.42
CA THR A 152 -8.31 16.78 17.48
C THR A 152 -7.79 16.60 16.07
N ARG A 153 -8.56 15.91 15.23
CA ARG A 153 -8.34 15.82 13.78
C ARG A 153 -8.37 17.23 13.15
N PRO A 154 -7.46 17.58 12.21
CA PRO A 154 -7.52 18.85 11.50
C PRO A 154 -8.84 18.98 10.72
N LYS A 155 -9.31 20.20 10.47
CA LYS A 155 -10.57 20.39 9.73
C LYS A 155 -10.41 20.12 8.23
N ASP A 156 -9.22 20.41 7.71
CA ASP A 156 -8.86 20.31 6.30
C ASP A 156 -8.26 18.94 5.93
N ASP A 157 -8.08 18.06 6.93
CA ASP A 157 -7.60 16.67 6.78
C ASP A 157 -8.49 15.72 7.62
N PRO A 158 -9.58 15.19 7.03
CA PRO A 158 -10.51 14.28 7.71
C PRO A 158 -9.99 12.83 7.84
N ASP A 159 -8.84 12.51 7.26
CA ASP A 159 -8.18 11.21 7.34
C ASP A 159 -6.97 11.21 8.29
N TYR A 160 -6.60 12.35 8.88
CA TYR A 160 -5.49 12.42 9.86
C TYR A 160 -5.64 11.41 10.99
N GLY A 161 -4.63 10.56 11.15
CA GLY A 161 -4.67 9.38 12.04
C GLY A 161 -4.89 8.07 11.29
N ALA A 162 -5.17 8.10 9.99
CA ALA A 162 -5.32 6.93 9.13
C ALA A 162 -4.30 6.90 7.97
N LEU A 163 -4.09 5.69 7.46
CA LEU A 163 -3.28 5.34 6.30
C LEU A 163 -4.10 4.41 5.41
N LEU A 164 -4.14 4.67 4.10
CA LEU A 164 -4.88 3.87 3.11
C LEU A 164 -3.91 3.24 2.11
N CYS A 165 -4.13 1.97 1.78
CA CYS A 165 -3.18 1.12 1.05
C CYS A 165 -3.96 0.26 0.04
N GLY A 166 -3.47 0.19 -1.21
CA GLY A 166 -4.16 -0.53 -2.29
C GLY A 166 -5.52 0.08 -2.64
N ALA A 167 -6.53 -0.77 -2.86
CA ALA A 167 -7.87 -0.38 -3.28
C ALA A 167 -8.61 0.49 -2.25
N PRO A 168 -9.43 1.46 -2.69
CA PRO A 168 -10.12 2.37 -1.78
C PRO A 168 -11.23 1.66 -1.00
N LEU A 169 -11.13 1.66 0.34
CA LEU A 169 -12.11 1.06 1.26
C LEU A 169 -13.43 1.84 1.40
N THR A 170 -13.82 2.54 0.34
CA THR A 170 -15.18 3.05 0.17
C THR A 170 -16.16 1.88 0.27
N LEU A 171 -17.10 1.98 1.20
CA LEU A 171 -18.44 1.48 0.94
C LEU A 171 -18.95 2.30 -0.25
N GLN A 172 -18.74 1.83 -1.47
CA GLN A 172 -19.47 2.38 -2.61
C GLN A 172 -20.96 2.20 -2.27
N PRO A 173 -21.77 3.27 -2.23
CA PRO A 173 -23.18 3.05 -2.49
C PRO A 173 -23.23 2.40 -3.87
N VAL A 174 -23.81 1.20 -3.97
CA VAL A 174 -24.29 0.70 -5.27
C VAL A 174 -25.05 1.85 -5.88
N ALA A 175 -24.60 2.32 -7.05
CA ALA A 175 -25.27 3.40 -7.75
C ALA A 175 -26.72 2.94 -7.91
N ALA A 176 -27.65 3.61 -7.23
CA ALA A 176 -29.04 3.20 -7.22
C ALA A 176 -29.49 3.06 -8.68
N PRO A 177 -30.11 1.92 -9.07
CA PRO A 177 -30.54 1.73 -10.44
C PRO A 177 -31.37 2.96 -10.84
N PRO A 178 -31.10 3.57 -12.01
CA PRO A 178 -31.63 4.88 -12.35
C PRO A 178 -33.14 4.87 -12.14
N THR A 179 -33.63 5.69 -11.21
CA THR A 179 -35.03 5.66 -10.78
C THR A 179 -35.92 6.05 -11.95
N GLU A 180 -36.38 5.05 -12.71
CA GLU A 180 -37.45 5.21 -13.67
C GLU A 180 -38.63 5.85 -12.93
N PRO A 181 -39.20 6.95 -13.46
CA PRO A 181 -40.23 7.69 -12.75
C PRO A 181 -41.46 6.79 -12.60
N VAL A 182 -41.67 6.29 -11.38
CA VAL A 182 -42.82 5.45 -11.03
C VAL A 182 -44.08 6.19 -11.47
N PRO A 183 -44.88 5.66 -12.41
CA PRO A 183 -46.05 6.36 -12.91
C PRO A 183 -47.01 6.57 -11.75
N ALA A 184 -47.44 7.82 -11.56
CA ALA A 184 -48.28 8.18 -10.42
C ALA A 184 -49.60 7.40 -10.46
N THR A 185 -49.75 6.42 -9.56
CA THR A 185 -51.03 5.74 -9.32
C THR A 185 -52.11 6.78 -9.06
N GLY A 186 -53.25 6.63 -9.73
CA GLY A 186 -54.34 7.59 -9.67
C GLY A 186 -54.94 7.76 -8.27
N PRO A 187 -55.84 8.76 -8.07
CA PRO A 187 -56.38 9.10 -6.77
C PRO A 187 -56.96 7.89 -6.03
N VAL A 188 -56.50 7.68 -4.79
CA VAL A 188 -57.07 6.68 -3.88
C VAL A 188 -58.51 7.11 -3.55
N PRO A 189 -59.52 6.24 -3.73
CA PRO A 189 -60.89 6.58 -3.37
C PRO A 189 -61.02 6.80 -1.85
N ALA A 190 -61.86 7.76 -1.46
CA ALA A 190 -62.10 8.07 -0.06
C ALA A 190 -62.81 6.90 0.66
N PRO A 191 -62.53 6.65 1.95
CA PRO A 191 -63.19 5.60 2.72
C PRO A 191 -64.68 5.90 2.91
N GLU A 192 -65.50 4.86 2.75
CA GLU A 192 -66.95 4.90 2.92
C GLU A 192 -67.32 4.90 4.42
N PRO A 193 -68.33 5.67 4.87
CA PRO A 193 -68.63 5.81 6.31
C PRO A 193 -69.27 4.57 6.91
N GLU A 194 -68.70 4.08 8.02
CA GLU A 194 -69.16 2.89 8.73
C GLU A 194 -70.53 3.10 9.42
N PRO A 195 -71.47 2.13 9.37
CA PRO A 195 -72.80 2.29 9.96
C PRO A 195 -72.79 2.34 11.50
N ALA A 196 -73.57 3.26 12.08
CA ALA A 196 -73.70 3.39 13.54
C ALA A 196 -74.36 2.16 14.19
N PRO A 197 -73.94 1.77 15.41
CA PRO A 197 -74.46 0.57 16.09
C PRO A 197 -75.92 0.72 16.53
N ALA A 198 -76.66 -0.40 16.48
CA ALA A 198 -78.06 -0.48 16.90
C ALA A 198 -78.21 -0.36 18.45
N PRO A 199 -79.34 0.19 18.95
CA PRO A 199 -79.59 0.31 20.38
C PRO A 199 -79.88 -1.06 21.05
N PRO A 200 -79.60 -1.21 22.36
CA PRO A 200 -79.90 -2.41 23.12
C PRO A 200 -81.40 -2.57 23.41
N VAL A 201 -81.78 -3.79 23.81
CA VAL A 201 -83.12 -4.21 24.26
C VAL A 201 -83.17 -4.23 25.79
#